data_AF-A0A2T9VK42-F1
#
_entry.id   AF-A0A2T9VK42-F1
#
_cell.length_a   1.000
_cell.length_b   1.000
_cell.length_c   1.000
_cell.angle_alpha   90.00
_cell.angle_beta   90.00
_cell.angle_gamma   90.00
#
_symmetry.space_group_name_H-M   'P 1'
#
loop_
_entity.id
_entity.type
_entity.pdbx_description
1 polymer ?
#
loop_
_entity_poly.entity_id
_entity_poly.type
_entity_poly.pdbx_seq_one_letter_code
_entity_poly.pdbx_strand_id
1 'polypeptide(L)'
;MQAAMSQLEQARSLAEALRSAAEAARAELADVQTQKALLSEALTDLRKAALLVSAPEGIAQVTGKSLQQSAGENIISTSGGHTDFSALKRFTVAAGERVSLYAQKLGIKMFAGKGKVEIQSHS
;
A
#
# COMPACT_ATOMS: atom_id res chain seq x y z
N MET A 1 -15.06 -17.29 -4.19
CA MET A 1 -15.11 -16.24 -3.14
C MET A 1 -14.27 -16.58 -1.92
N GLN A 2 -14.38 -17.77 -1.33
CA GLN A 2 -13.60 -18.16 -0.14
C GLN A 2 -12.08 -17.98 -0.29
N ALA A 3 -11.50 -18.38 -1.44
CA ALA A 3 -10.08 -18.16 -1.72
C ALA A 3 -9.70 -16.67 -1.71
N ALA A 4 -10.53 -15.80 -2.30
CA ALA A 4 -10.32 -14.35 -2.30
C ALA A 4 -10.40 -13.76 -0.89
N MET A 5 -11.35 -14.21 -0.08
CA MET A 5 -11.48 -13.80 1.32
C MET A 5 -10.26 -14.23 2.14
N SER A 6 -9.78 -15.46 1.96
CA SER A 6 -8.56 -15.93 2.61
C SER A 6 -7.33 -15.08 2.23
N GLN A 7 -7.20 -14.67 0.97
CA GLN A 7 -6.14 -13.77 0.53
C GLN A 7 -6.25 -12.38 1.19
N LEU A 8 -7.46 -11.83 1.33
CA LEU A 8 -7.69 -10.56 2.03
C LEU A 8 -7.38 -10.65 3.54
N GLU A 9 -7.73 -11.76 4.18
CA GLU A 9 -7.40 -12.02 5.59
C GLU A 9 -5.88 -12.12 5.81
N GLN A 10 -5.17 -12.81 4.92
CA GLN A 10 -3.71 -12.89 4.96
C GLN A 10 -3.07 -11.51 4.78
N ALA A 11 -3.54 -10.73 3.80
CA ALA A 11 -3.07 -9.35 3.59
C ALA A 11 -3.33 -8.47 4.81
N ARG A 12 -4.52 -8.57 5.44
CA ARG A 12 -4.84 -7.83 6.67
C ARG A 12 -3.92 -8.24 7.82
N SER A 13 -3.71 -9.54 8.03
CA SER A 13 -2.85 -10.03 9.12
C SER A 13 -1.41 -9.53 8.95
N LEU A 14 -0.90 -9.51 7.72
CA LEU A 14 0.41 -8.93 7.42
C LEU A 14 0.45 -7.42 7.71
N ALA A 15 -0.57 -6.67 7.27
CA ALA A 15 -0.66 -5.24 7.54
C ALA A 15 -0.72 -4.94 9.04
N GLU A 16 -1.46 -5.74 9.82
CA GLU A 16 -1.51 -5.64 11.29
C GLU A 16 -0.14 -5.90 11.94
N ALA A 17 0.57 -6.94 11.50
CA ALA A 17 1.90 -7.27 12.02
C ALA A 17 2.91 -6.13 11.75
N LEU A 18 2.90 -5.57 10.53
CA LEU A 18 3.74 -4.42 10.18
C LEU A 18 3.32 -3.15 10.93
N ARG A 19 2.01 -2.95 11.14
CA ARG A 19 1.49 -1.83 11.93
C ARG A 19 1.98 -1.89 13.38
N SER A 20 1.93 -3.05 14.03
CA SER A 20 2.44 -3.21 15.39
C SER A 20 3.95 -2.94 15.48
N ALA A 21 4.71 -3.33 14.45
CA ALA A 21 6.14 -3.01 14.38
C ALA A 21 6.39 -1.50 14.18
N ALA A 22 5.60 -0.85 13.32
CA ALA A 22 5.64 0.60 13.12
C ALA A 22 5.27 1.37 14.40
N GLU A 23 4.27 0.88 15.14
CA GLU A 23 3.85 1.43 16.44
C GLU A 23 4.97 1.38 17.47
N ALA A 24 5.65 0.24 17.61
CA ALA A 24 6.82 0.10 18.48
C ALA A 24 7.96 1.06 18.08
N ALA A 25 8.06 1.39 16.79
CA ALA A 25 9.02 2.36 16.26
C ALA A 25 8.52 3.81 16.25
N ARG A 26 7.29 4.08 16.71
CA ARG A 26 6.63 5.40 16.65
C ARG A 26 6.53 6.00 15.23
N ALA A 27 6.47 5.14 14.22
CA ALA A 27 6.19 5.55 12.85
C ALA A 27 4.68 5.78 12.64
N GLU A 28 4.30 6.33 11.48
CA GLU A 28 2.88 6.47 11.13
C GLU A 28 2.24 5.09 10.96
N LEU A 29 1.02 4.94 11.44
CA LEU A 29 0.33 3.65 11.39
C LEU A 29 -0.51 3.55 10.13
N ALA A 30 -0.42 2.42 9.44
CA ALA A 30 -1.34 2.12 8.35
C ALA A 30 -2.79 2.08 8.88
N ASP A 31 -3.72 2.68 8.12
CA ASP A 31 -5.14 2.66 8.43
C ASP A 31 -5.78 1.30 8.11
N VAL A 32 -5.50 0.35 9.00
CA VAL A 32 -6.07 -1.00 8.94
C VAL A 32 -7.56 -0.99 9.28
N GLN A 33 -8.09 0.06 9.92
CA GLN A 33 -9.52 0.12 10.25
C GLN A 33 -10.36 0.33 9.00
N THR A 34 -9.94 1.23 8.10
CA THR A 34 -10.59 1.38 6.79
C THR A 34 -10.50 0.10 5.96
N GLN A 35 -9.37 -0.62 6.02
CA GLN A 35 -9.23 -1.93 5.37
C GLN A 35 -10.25 -2.95 5.90
N LYS A 36 -10.45 -3.00 7.23
CA LYS A 36 -11.43 -3.88 7.87
C LYS A 36 -12.86 -3.53 7.47
N ALA A 37 -13.21 -2.25 7.53
CA ALA A 37 -14.54 -1.76 7.16
C ALA A 37 -14.86 -2.11 5.69
N LEU A 38 -13.91 -1.89 4.77
CA LEU A 38 -14.06 -2.29 3.36
C LEU A 38 -14.35 -3.80 3.23
N LEU A 39 -13.60 -4.63 3.95
CA LEU A 39 -13.78 -6.08 3.94
C LEU A 39 -15.15 -6.50 4.47
N SER A 40 -15.52 -6.09 5.68
CA SER A 40 -16.73 -6.56 6.37
C SER A 40 -18.00 -5.96 5.81
N GLU A 41 -17.98 -4.70 5.38
CA GLU A 41 -19.21 -3.99 4.98
C GLU A 41 -19.50 -4.06 3.48
N ALA A 42 -18.47 -4.17 2.63
CA ALA A 42 -18.63 -4.11 1.19
C ALA A 42 -18.27 -5.41 0.48
N LEU A 43 -17.10 -5.99 0.79
CA LEU A 43 -16.55 -7.12 0.03
C LEU A 43 -17.11 -8.48 0.48
N THR A 44 -17.35 -8.68 1.77
CA THR A 44 -17.93 -9.92 2.31
C THR A 44 -19.34 -10.10 1.75
N ASP A 45 -19.60 -11.24 1.10
CA ASP A 45 -20.82 -11.53 0.35
C ASP A 45 -21.20 -10.47 -0.72
N LEU A 46 -20.27 -9.58 -1.09
CA LEU A 46 -20.50 -8.42 -1.98
C LEU A 46 -21.75 -7.60 -1.57
N ARG A 47 -21.88 -7.30 -0.27
CA ARG A 47 -23.02 -6.58 0.32
C ARG A 47 -23.26 -5.17 -0.22
N LYS A 48 -22.24 -4.54 -0.80
CA LYS A 48 -22.33 -3.24 -1.49
C LYS A 48 -21.90 -3.40 -2.95
N ALA A 49 -22.19 -2.40 -3.78
CA ALA A 49 -21.73 -2.35 -5.16
C ALA A 49 -20.20 -2.17 -5.23
N ALA A 50 -19.48 -3.27 -5.04
CA ALA A 50 -18.04 -3.34 -4.95
C ALA A 50 -17.48 -4.32 -5.98
N LEU A 51 -16.19 -4.14 -6.32
CA LEU A 51 -15.44 -5.06 -7.16
C LEU A 51 -14.36 -5.74 -6.34
N LEU A 52 -14.38 -7.07 -6.31
CA LEU A 52 -13.28 -7.88 -5.78
C LEU A 52 -12.63 -8.65 -6.94
N VAL A 53 -11.37 -8.34 -7.23
CA VAL A 53 -10.57 -9.09 -8.20
C VAL A 53 -9.67 -10.06 -7.44
N SER A 54 -9.77 -11.35 -7.75
CA SER A 54 -8.91 -12.39 -7.17
C SER A 54 -8.54 -13.41 -8.23
N ALA A 55 -7.24 -13.65 -8.37
CA ALA A 55 -6.68 -14.63 -9.26
C ALA A 55 -5.47 -15.27 -8.54
N PRO A 56 -5.59 -16.52 -8.06
CA PRO A 56 -4.53 -17.19 -7.29
C PRO A 56 -3.16 -17.22 -7.99
N GLU A 57 -3.17 -17.25 -9.33
CA GLU A 57 -1.96 -17.28 -10.17
C GLU A 57 -1.51 -15.88 -10.63
N GLY A 58 -2.15 -14.79 -10.16
CA GLY A 58 -1.71 -13.42 -10.37
C GLY A 58 -2.67 -12.51 -11.15
N ILE A 59 -2.40 -11.20 -11.08
CA ILE A 59 -3.15 -10.12 -11.76
C ILE A 59 -2.14 -9.20 -12.43
N ALA A 60 -2.35 -8.87 -13.70
CA ALA A 60 -1.56 -7.88 -14.44
C ALA A 60 -2.44 -6.73 -14.95
N GLN A 61 -2.00 -5.49 -14.76
CA GLN A 61 -2.63 -4.28 -15.31
C GLN A 61 -1.65 -3.60 -16.27
N VAL A 62 -1.93 -3.65 -17.57
CA VAL A 62 -1.02 -3.16 -18.63
C VAL A 62 -1.77 -2.28 -19.63
N THR A 63 -1.11 -1.22 -20.10
CA THR A 63 -1.66 -0.31 -21.13
C THR A 63 -0.51 0.39 -21.86
N GLY A 64 -0.70 0.68 -23.15
CA GLY A 64 0.24 1.50 -23.93
C GLY A 64 0.09 3.01 -23.68
N LYS A 65 -0.88 3.42 -22.85
CA LYS A 65 -1.15 4.81 -22.47
C LYS A 65 -1.08 4.99 -20.95
N SER A 66 -1.94 5.82 -20.37
CA SER A 66 -1.97 6.10 -18.93
C SER A 66 -2.78 5.05 -18.16
N LEU A 67 -2.31 4.69 -16.97
CA LEU A 67 -3.06 3.99 -15.92
C LEU A 67 -3.32 4.98 -14.77
N GLN A 68 -4.58 5.16 -14.38
CA GLN A 68 -4.96 6.01 -13.26
C GLN A 68 -5.56 5.15 -12.14
N GLN A 69 -5.07 5.33 -10.91
CA GLN A 69 -5.66 4.78 -9.69
C GLN A 69 -6.14 5.96 -8.84
N SER A 70 -7.43 5.98 -8.49
CA SER A 70 -8.04 7.05 -7.72
C SER A 70 -9.04 6.44 -6.75
N ALA A 71 -9.04 6.92 -5.50
CA ALA A 71 -9.97 6.55 -4.45
C ALA A 71 -10.42 7.83 -3.73
N GLY A 72 -11.70 7.90 -3.34
CA GLY A 72 -12.21 9.01 -2.53
C GLY A 72 -11.80 8.93 -1.06
N GLU A 73 -11.44 7.72 -0.61
CA GLU A 73 -10.87 7.46 0.71
C GLU A 73 -9.38 7.09 0.55
N ASN A 74 -9.04 5.81 0.69
CA ASN A 74 -7.65 5.33 0.76
C ASN A 74 -7.26 4.44 -0.43
N ILE A 75 -6.01 4.54 -0.87
CA ILE A 75 -5.34 3.49 -1.65
C ILE A 75 -4.56 2.60 -0.68
N ILE A 76 -4.90 1.32 -0.63
CA ILE A 76 -4.26 0.34 0.27
C ILE A 76 -3.59 -0.74 -0.59
N SER A 77 -2.28 -0.87 -0.46
CA SER A 77 -1.47 -1.87 -1.16
C SER A 77 -0.71 -2.72 -0.14
N THR A 78 -0.79 -4.04 -0.26
CA THR A 78 -0.13 -4.98 0.66
C THR A 78 0.49 -6.13 -0.14
N SER A 79 1.76 -6.45 0.14
CA SER A 79 2.49 -7.55 -0.51
C SER A 79 3.09 -8.49 0.53
N GLY A 80 2.92 -9.80 0.38
CA GLY A 80 3.62 -10.80 1.19
C GLY A 80 5.13 -10.87 0.92
N GLY A 81 5.54 -10.50 -0.30
CA GLY A 81 6.94 -10.36 -0.72
C GLY A 81 7.36 -8.90 -0.84
N HIS A 82 7.97 -8.54 -1.96
CA HIS A 82 8.40 -7.17 -2.27
C HIS A 82 7.25 -6.32 -2.85
N THR A 83 7.31 -5.01 -2.60
CA THR A 83 6.54 -4.01 -3.34
C THR A 83 7.54 -3.15 -4.11
N ASP A 84 7.53 -3.24 -5.43
CA ASP A 84 8.45 -2.53 -6.31
C ASP A 84 7.71 -1.48 -7.15
N PHE A 85 8.22 -0.24 -7.16
CA PHE A 85 7.76 0.82 -8.05
C PHE A 85 8.91 1.24 -8.96
N SER A 86 8.71 1.13 -10.27
CA SER A 86 9.71 1.51 -11.28
C SER A 86 9.18 2.62 -12.17
N ALA A 87 9.94 3.72 -12.28
CA ALA A 87 9.59 4.85 -13.13
C ALA A 87 10.81 5.33 -13.92
N LEU A 88 10.68 5.46 -15.25
CA LEU A 88 11.78 5.86 -16.12
C LEU A 88 12.21 7.33 -15.94
N LYS A 89 11.23 8.22 -15.75
CA LYS A 89 11.48 9.67 -15.68
C LYS A 89 11.51 10.17 -14.25
N ARG A 90 10.37 10.10 -13.55
CA ARG A 90 10.24 10.60 -12.18
C ARG A 90 9.32 9.72 -11.35
N PHE A 91 9.64 9.65 -10.07
CA PHE A 91 8.75 9.18 -9.01
C PHE A 91 8.44 10.38 -8.10
N THR A 92 7.16 10.70 -7.91
CA THR A 92 6.74 11.88 -7.14
C THR A 92 5.66 11.46 -6.17
N VAL A 93 5.86 11.79 -4.90
CA VAL A 93 4.92 11.53 -3.80
C VAL A 93 4.65 12.86 -3.13
N ALA A 94 3.37 13.23 -3.02
CA ALA A 94 2.93 14.40 -2.29
C ALA A 94 1.82 13.96 -1.32
N ALA A 95 1.99 14.27 -0.04
CA ALA A 95 1.01 13.99 1.00
C ALA A 95 0.61 15.31 1.67
N GLY A 96 -0.69 15.48 1.95
CA GLY A 96 -1.21 16.68 2.60
C GLY A 96 -0.79 16.81 4.07
N GLU A 97 -0.44 15.69 4.71
CA GLU A 97 -0.08 15.65 6.14
C GLU A 97 1.32 15.12 6.37
N ARG A 98 1.59 13.84 6.01
CA ARG A 98 2.86 13.18 6.35
C ARG A 98 3.24 12.15 5.30
N VAL A 99 4.55 12.06 5.04
CA VAL A 99 5.18 10.88 4.43
C VAL A 99 5.89 10.12 5.53
N SER A 100 5.54 8.85 5.73
CA SER A 100 6.20 7.98 6.71
C SER A 100 6.79 6.76 6.01
N LEU A 101 8.07 6.49 6.25
CA LEU A 101 8.79 5.35 5.71
C LEU A 101 9.36 4.56 6.89
N TYR A 102 9.03 3.28 6.98
CA TYR A 102 9.48 2.40 8.05
C TYR A 102 10.04 1.10 7.48
N ALA A 103 11.19 0.67 7.99
CA ALA A 103 11.82 -0.59 7.64
C ALA A 103 12.20 -1.33 8.93
N GLN A 104 11.59 -2.48 9.17
CA GLN A 104 11.73 -3.22 10.44
C GLN A 104 13.11 -3.86 10.64
N LYS A 105 13.73 -4.38 9.57
CA LYS A 105 14.91 -5.28 9.69
C LYS A 105 16.17 -4.76 9.00
N LEU A 106 16.06 -4.35 7.74
CA LEU A 106 17.21 -4.12 6.86
C LEU A 106 17.50 -2.62 6.58
N GLY A 107 16.77 -1.72 7.25
CA GLY A 107 16.94 -0.28 7.10
C GLY A 107 16.38 0.30 5.79
N ILE A 108 16.56 1.61 5.62
CA ILE A 108 16.16 2.38 4.44
C ILE A 108 17.41 2.76 3.65
N LYS A 109 17.37 2.57 2.33
CA LYS A 109 18.44 2.96 1.40
C LYS A 109 17.92 4.01 0.43
N MET A 110 18.59 5.16 0.38
CA MET A 110 18.28 6.27 -0.54
C MET A 110 19.56 6.67 -1.28
N PHE A 111 19.57 6.54 -2.60
CA PHE A 111 20.73 6.84 -3.43
C PHE A 111 20.31 7.70 -4.64
N ALA A 112 21.13 8.69 -4.99
CA ALA A 112 21.06 9.36 -6.27
C ALA A 112 22.26 8.92 -7.13
N GLY A 113 22.00 8.22 -8.25
CA GLY A 113 23.08 7.81 -9.16
C GLY A 113 23.80 8.99 -9.80
N LYS A 114 23.08 10.10 -9.99
CA LYS A 114 23.58 11.44 -10.36
C LYS A 114 22.66 12.50 -9.75
N GLY A 115 23.17 13.71 -9.56
CA GLY A 115 22.41 14.82 -8.98
C GLY A 115 22.46 14.85 -7.45
N LYS A 116 21.78 15.83 -6.84
CA LYS A 116 21.75 16.03 -5.39
C LYS A 116 20.69 15.14 -4.73
N VAL A 117 20.95 14.74 -3.48
CA VAL A 117 19.91 14.30 -2.55
C VAL A 117 19.59 15.50 -1.65
N GLU A 118 18.34 15.95 -1.65
CA GLU A 118 17.89 17.09 -0.86
C GLU A 118 16.84 16.62 0.15
N ILE A 119 17.09 16.90 1.43
CA ILE A 119 16.14 16.70 2.52
C ILE A 119 16.01 18.05 3.21
N GLN A 120 14.83 18.64 3.16
CA GLN A 120 14.57 19.98 3.68
C GLN A 120 13.34 19.93 4.59
N SER A 121 13.35 20.77 5.62
CA SER A 121 12.18 21.09 6.44
C SER A 121 11.95 22.59 6.31
N HIS A 122 10.71 22.98 6.02
CA HIS A 122 10.30 24.37 5.95
C HIS A 122 9.29 24.60 7.09
N SER A 123 9.56 25.61 7.92
CA SER A 123 8.68 26.06 8.99
C SER A 123 8.02 27.38 8.61
#